data_AF-A0A9D7Z3Z1-F1
#
_entry.id   AF-A0A9D7Z3Z1-F1
#
_cell.length_a   1.000
_cell.length_b   1.000
_cell.length_c   1.000
_cell.angle_alpha   90.00
_cell.angle_beta   90.00
_cell.angle_gamma   90.00
#
_symmetry.space_group_name_H-M   'P 1'
#
loop_
_entity.id
_entity.type
_entity.pdbx_description
1 polymer ?
#
loop_
_entity_poly.entity_id
_entity_poly.type
_entity_poly.pdbx_seq_one_letter_code
_entity_poly.pdbx_strand_id
1 'polypeptide(L)' 'MLIRCGYEITLRCEEPTALVCLLSVHPDRMADSRGPETFSTDPEVAASGFIDPFGNRA' A
#
# COMPACT_ATOMS: atom_id res chain seq x y z
N MET A 1 -15.42 -12.64 12.08
CA MET A 1 -15.23 -13.02 10.65
C MET A 1 -13.81 -12.67 10.26
N LEU A 2 -13.15 -13.49 9.43
CA LEU A 2 -11.82 -13.18 8.89
C LEU A 2 -11.93 -12.89 7.40
N ILE A 3 -11.18 -11.88 6.97
CA ILE A 3 -11.10 -11.47 5.56
C ILE A 3 -9.64 -11.52 5.17
N ARG A 4 -9.35 -12.05 4.00
CA ARG A 4 -8.04 -11.96 3.38
C ARG A 4 -8.01 -10.70 2.52
N CYS A 5 -7.51 -9.61 3.09
CA CYS A 5 -7.36 -8.33 2.39
C CYS A 5 -6.09 -8.38 1.53
N GLY A 6 -6.19 -7.91 0.28
CA GLY A 6 -5.08 -7.86 -0.66
C GLY A 6 -5.51 -7.14 -1.94
N TYR A 7 -4.55 -6.87 -2.81
CA TYR A 7 -4.76 -6.16 -4.07
C TYR A 7 -3.74 -6.60 -5.11
N GLU A 8 -4.11 -6.40 -6.37
CA GLU A 8 -3.22 -6.48 -7.53
C GLU A 8 -3.67 -5.36 -8.47
N ILE A 9 -2.74 -4.44 -8.78
CA ILE A 9 -3.05 -3.22 -9.54
C ILE A 9 -1.99 -3.05 -10.61
N THR A 10 -2.43 -2.95 -11.86
CA THR A 10 -1.56 -2.63 -12.99
C THR A 10 -1.82 -1.20 -13.45
N LEU A 11 -0.77 -0.39 -13.53
CA LEU A 11 -0.83 0.98 -14.00
C LEU A 11 0.03 1.12 -15.25
N ARG A 12 -0.45 1.90 -16.22
CA ARG A 12 0.33 2.32 -17.39
C ARG A 12 0.55 3.82 -17.29
N CYS A 13 1.80 4.22 -17.09
CA CYS A 13 2.20 5.62 -17.07
C CYS A 13 2.87 5.94 -18.41
N GLU A 14 2.36 6.93 -19.14
CA GLU A 14 2.95 7.35 -20.43
C GLU A 14 4.25 8.14 -20.24
N GLU A 15 4.42 8.77 -19.07
CA GLU A 15 5.61 9.51 -18.65
C GLU A 15 6.03 9.10 -17.22
N PRO A 16 7.28 9.39 -16.79
CA PRO A 16 7.70 9.17 -15.41
C PRO A 16 6.75 9.84 -14.42
N THR A 17 6.03 9.02 -13.67
CA THR A 17 4.94 9.47 -12.78
C THR A 17 5.23 9.04 -11.36
N ALA A 18 5.32 9.99 -10.44
CA ALA A 18 5.41 9.70 -9.01
C ALA A 18 4.06 9.17 -8.50
N LEU A 19 4.10 8.11 -7.69
CA LEU A 19 2.91 7.47 -7.13
C LEU A 19 2.97 7.48 -5.60
N VAL A 20 1.81 7.72 -4.99
CA VAL A 20 1.60 7.53 -3.54
C VAL A 20 0.53 6.44 -3.40
N CYS A 21 0.94 5.27 -2.92
CA CYS A 21 0.09 4.09 -2.83
C CYS A 21 -0.40 3.88 -1.39
N LEU A 22 -1.47 4.56 -0.98
CA LEU A 22 -2.11 4.40 0.33
C LEU A 22 -2.89 3.08 0.42
N LEU A 23 -2.18 1.96 0.30
CA LEU A 23 -2.74 0.59 0.20
C LEU A 23 -2.53 -0.24 1.46
N SER A 24 -1.88 0.33 2.49
CA SER A 24 -1.79 -0.31 3.81
C SER A 24 -3.09 -0.12 4.59
N VAL A 25 -3.41 -1.09 5.46
CA VAL A 25 -4.46 -0.96 6.46
C VAL A 25 -4.16 0.24 7.36
N HIS A 26 -5.18 1.05 7.60
CA HIS A 26 -5.05 2.24 8.45
C HIS A 26 -4.46 1.87 9.83
N PRO A 27 -3.53 2.67 10.39
CA PRO A 27 -2.90 2.39 11.68
C PRO A 27 -3.86 2.01 12.80
N ASP A 28 -5.01 2.69 12.91
CA ASP A 28 -6.06 2.42 13.91
C ASP A 28 -6.64 0.99 13.85
N ARG A 29 -6.46 0.28 12.74
CA ARG A 29 -6.93 -1.09 12.51
C ARG A 29 -5.81 -2.12 12.53
N MET A 30 -4.57 -1.72 12.77
CA MET A 30 -3.44 -2.66 12.82
C MET A 30 -3.62 -3.74 13.89
N ALA A 31 -4.28 -3.42 15.01
CA ALA A 31 -4.59 -4.40 16.06
C ALA A 31 -5.53 -5.53 15.58
N ASP A 32 -6.31 -5.28 14.54
CA ASP A 32 -7.21 -6.27 13.93
C ASP A 32 -6.46 -7.18 12.92
N SER A 33 -5.26 -6.78 12.47
CA SER A 33 -4.47 -7.55 11.50
C SER A 33 -3.87 -8.80 12.14
N ARG A 34 -4.02 -9.93 11.44
CA ARG A 34 -3.52 -11.24 11.89
C ARG A 34 -2.25 -11.69 11.16
N GLY A 35 -1.72 -10.87 10.26
CA GLY A 35 -0.53 -11.18 9.47
C GLY A 35 0.21 -9.93 9.01
N PRO A 36 1.43 -10.07 8.48
CA PRO A 36 2.19 -8.95 7.95
C PRO A 36 1.53 -8.40 6.69
N GLU A 37 1.69 -7.09 6.48
CA GLU A 37 1.39 -6.45 5.21
C GLU A 37 2.65 -6.50 4.33
N THR A 38 2.47 -6.81 3.05
CA THR A 38 3.55 -6.86 2.07
C THR A 38 3.22 -5.97 0.90
N PHE A 39 4.19 -5.15 0.48
CA PHE A 39 4.11 -4.32 -0.72
C PHE A 39 5.24 -4.72 -1.68
N SER A 40 4.91 -4.87 -2.95
CA SER A 40 5.86 -5.21 -4.02
C SER A 40 5.33 -4.67 -5.34
N THR A 41 6.24 -4.32 -6.24
CA THR A 41 5.90 -3.93 -7.61
C THR A 41 6.55 -4.87 -8.60
N ASP A 42 5.91 -5.01 -9.76
CA ASP A 42 6.48 -5.71 -10.92
C ASP A 42 6.31 -4.81 -12.17
N PRO A 43 7.40 -4.26 -12.75
CA PRO A 43 8.80 -4.43 -12.33
C PRO A 43 9.09 -3.82 -10.96
N GLU A 44 10.19 -4.24 -10.32
CA GLU A 44 10.62 -3.67 -9.05
C GLU A 44 11.01 -2.19 -9.24
N VAL A 45 10.36 -1.30 -8.48
CA VAL A 45 10.61 0.13 -8.48
C VAL A 45 10.90 0.55 -7.03
N ALA A 46 11.84 1.49 -6.87
CA ALA A 46 12.17 2.02 -5.55
C ALA A 46 10.92 2.65 -4.90
N ALA A 47 10.57 2.15 -3.71
CA ALA A 47 9.47 2.64 -2.90
C ALA A 47 9.97 3.07 -1.53
N SER A 48 9.29 4.05 -0.94
CA SER A 48 9.54 4.54 0.41
C SER A 48 8.23 4.72 1.15
N GLY A 49 8.25 4.60 2.47
CA GLY A 49 7.06 4.84 3.29
C GLY A 49 6.62 6.30 3.23
N PHE A 50 5.31 6.52 3.28
CA PHE A 50 4.69 7.85 3.32
C PHE A 50 3.54 7.87 4.32
N ILE A 51 3.41 8.93 5.10
CA ILE A 51 2.26 9.18 5.97
C ILE A 51 1.60 10.47 5.53
N ASP A 52 0.31 10.40 5.22
CA ASP A 52 -0.45 11.57 4.81
C ASP A 52 -0.95 12.39 6.02
N PRO A 53 -1.50 13.60 5.81
CA PRO A 53 -2.01 14.44 6.90
C PRO A 53 -3.19 13.84 7.68
N PHE A 54 -3.81 12.76 7.18
CA PHE A 54 -4.92 12.07 7.82
C PHE A 54 -4.46 10.82 8.59
N GLY A 55 -3.16 10.48 8.54
CA GLY A 55 -2.60 9.31 9.21
C GLY A 55 -2.61 8.02 8.37
N ASN A 56 -2.98 8.09 7.08
CA ASN A 56 -2.87 6.94 6.17
C ASN A 56 -1.38 6.65 5.89
N ARG A 57 -1.05 5.36 5.73
CA ARG A 57 0.32 4.90 5.44
C ARG A 57 0.39 4.26 4.05
N ALA A 58 1.44 4.59 3.29
CA ALA A 58 1.93 3.83 2.15
C ALA A 58 3.16 3.02 2.56
#